data_AF-A0A947EWX6-F1
#
_entry.id   AF-A0A947EWX6-F1
#
_cell.length_a   1.000
_cell.length_b   1.000
_cell.length_c   1.000
_cell.angle_alpha   90.00
_cell.angle_beta   90.00
_cell.angle_gamma   90.00
#
_symmetry.space_group_name_H-M   'P 1'
#
loop_
_entity.id
_entity.type
_entity.pdbx_description
1 polymer ?
#
loop_
_entity_poly.entity_id
_entity_poly.type
_entity_poly.pdbx_seq_one_letter_code
_entity_poly.pdbx_strand_id
1 'polypeptide(L)'
;GVAESISSDLALVKPIAMRMFNIKGKDSEKYFKEVEHKLLEETDYIMELRQSRELTEACSRIPDIIFPTYYPELSSERILTMDWMDGKHLSEFTQKPFEASLGNRLGQSLWDFYMYQMHGLRKVHADPHPGNFLVSEKGELIAIDFGCVKEVPDEFYYPYFELAKQENIENEEVFNQKLVELEILTPNDTEKERIYFTALFREMLTLFTAPFQGEAFDFGSDDFWGRIAELGQRYAQDEHIRKMNGNRGSRHFLYINRTFFGLYNLLHDLKAKVQVNNFRKYIDQ
;
A
#
# COMPACT_ATOMS: atom_id res chain seq x y z
N GLY A 1 22.16 -19.90 5.58
CA GLY A 1 21.55 -18.61 6.01
C GLY A 1 20.06 -18.66 5.82
N VAL A 2 19.29 -17.67 6.31
CA VAL A 2 17.81 -17.66 6.19
C VAL A 2 17.37 -17.86 4.73
N ALA A 3 17.96 -17.13 3.78
CA ALA A 3 17.71 -17.30 2.34
C ALA A 3 17.92 -18.75 1.82
N GLU A 4 18.95 -19.43 2.29
CA GLU A 4 19.29 -20.80 1.90
C GLU A 4 18.39 -21.85 2.59
N SER A 5 17.74 -21.49 3.70
CA SER A 5 16.85 -22.39 4.43
C SER A 5 15.37 -22.18 4.13
N ILE A 6 14.95 -21.06 3.53
CA ILE A 6 13.55 -20.77 3.18
C ILE A 6 12.90 -21.92 2.42
N SER A 7 13.56 -22.45 1.39
CA SER A 7 13.04 -23.57 0.59
C SER A 7 12.86 -24.84 1.42
N SER A 8 13.84 -25.17 2.28
CA SER A 8 13.77 -26.35 3.16
C SER A 8 12.76 -26.18 4.30
N ASP A 9 12.66 -24.99 4.87
CA ASP A 9 11.76 -24.67 5.97
C ASP A 9 10.31 -24.65 5.48
N LEU A 10 10.05 -24.07 4.31
CA LEU A 10 8.75 -24.14 3.65
C LEU A 10 8.37 -25.59 3.29
N ALA A 11 9.33 -26.40 2.83
CA ALA A 11 9.09 -27.82 2.55
C ALA A 11 8.68 -28.60 3.81
N LEU A 12 9.21 -28.25 4.99
CA LEU A 12 8.84 -28.84 6.28
C LEU A 12 7.47 -28.37 6.79
N VAL A 13 7.11 -27.11 6.54
CA VAL A 13 5.84 -26.52 6.97
C VAL A 13 4.68 -26.88 6.03
N LYS A 14 4.97 -27.16 4.75
CA LYS A 14 3.97 -27.45 3.70
C LYS A 14 2.96 -28.54 4.10
N PRO A 15 3.35 -29.72 4.61
CA PRO A 15 2.39 -30.77 5.00
C PRO A 15 1.45 -30.34 6.14
N ILE A 16 1.94 -29.52 7.07
CA ILE A 16 1.19 -29.02 8.23
C ILE A 16 0.18 -27.97 7.77
N ALA A 17 0.63 -26.98 7.01
CA ALA A 17 -0.21 -25.92 6.45
C ALA A 17 -1.30 -26.49 5.52
N MET A 18 -0.98 -27.47 4.67
CA MET A 18 -1.96 -28.16 3.83
C MET A 18 -3.08 -28.82 4.64
N ARG A 19 -2.72 -29.45 5.77
CA ARG A 19 -3.66 -30.13 6.66
C ARG A 19 -4.50 -29.15 7.48
N MET A 20 -3.90 -28.06 7.94
CA MET A 20 -4.55 -27.04 8.76
C MET A 20 -5.54 -26.18 7.97
N PHE A 21 -5.21 -25.85 6.72
CA PHE A 21 -6.03 -25.01 5.84
C PHE A 21 -6.88 -25.81 4.83
N ASN A 22 -6.86 -27.14 4.90
CA ASN A 22 -7.60 -28.05 4.02
C ASN A 22 -7.41 -27.75 2.51
N ILE A 23 -6.21 -27.31 2.14
CA ILE A 23 -5.84 -26.94 0.77
C ILE A 23 -5.74 -28.23 -0.05
N LYS A 24 -6.54 -28.37 -1.12
CA LYS A 24 -6.59 -29.57 -1.96
C LYS A 24 -6.00 -29.33 -3.35
N GLY A 25 -5.17 -30.26 -3.83
CA GLY A 25 -4.84 -30.39 -5.25
C GLY A 25 -3.73 -29.46 -5.78
N LYS A 26 -3.65 -29.37 -7.13
CA LYS A 26 -2.56 -28.75 -7.91
C LYS A 26 -2.31 -27.26 -7.63
N ASP A 27 -3.29 -26.54 -7.07
CA ASP A 27 -3.15 -25.11 -6.75
C ASP A 27 -2.30 -24.84 -5.49
N SER A 28 -2.11 -25.85 -4.63
CA SER A 28 -1.20 -25.75 -3.48
C SER A 28 0.25 -25.48 -3.89
N GLU A 29 0.72 -26.13 -4.94
CA GLU A 29 2.10 -25.99 -5.43
C GLU A 29 2.38 -24.55 -5.91
N LYS A 30 1.38 -23.94 -6.55
CA LYS A 30 1.45 -22.55 -7.01
C LYS A 30 1.51 -21.58 -5.83
N TYR A 31 0.66 -21.79 -4.82
CA TYR A 31 0.64 -20.97 -3.61
C TYR A 31 1.97 -21.03 -2.84
N PHE A 32 2.50 -22.24 -2.61
CA PHE A 32 3.78 -22.39 -1.90
C PHE A 32 4.95 -21.78 -2.66
N LYS A 33 4.99 -21.92 -3.99
CA LYS A 33 6.00 -21.25 -4.82
C LYS A 33 5.90 -19.73 -4.76
N GLU A 34 4.69 -19.19 -4.67
CA GLU A 34 4.50 -17.75 -4.51
C GLU A 34 5.01 -17.27 -3.14
N VAL A 35 4.73 -18.01 -2.07
CA VAL A 35 5.25 -17.70 -0.73
C VAL A 35 6.77 -17.80 -0.69
N GLU A 36 7.34 -18.86 -1.27
CA GLU A 36 8.79 -19.04 -1.38
C GLU A 36 9.44 -17.88 -2.14
N HIS A 37 8.88 -17.51 -3.30
CA HIS A 37 9.39 -16.41 -4.10
C HIS A 37 9.34 -15.08 -3.34
N LYS A 38 8.24 -14.80 -2.61
CA LYS A 38 8.15 -13.58 -1.79
C LYS A 38 9.17 -13.56 -0.66
N LEU A 39 9.35 -14.67 0.06
CA LEU A 39 10.34 -14.75 1.11
C LEU A 39 11.77 -14.60 0.57
N LEU A 40 12.03 -15.08 -0.65
CA LEU A 40 13.32 -14.85 -1.32
C LEU A 40 13.50 -13.40 -1.77
N GLU A 41 12.45 -12.75 -2.31
CA GLU A 41 12.47 -11.31 -2.61
C GLU A 41 12.84 -10.49 -1.36
N GLU A 42 12.30 -10.85 -0.19
CA GLU A 42 12.60 -10.19 1.10
C GLU A 42 14.05 -10.41 1.59
N THR A 43 14.81 -11.32 0.98
CA THR A 43 16.22 -11.55 1.35
C THR A 43 17.24 -10.84 0.46
N ASP A 44 16.79 -10.16 -0.61
CA ASP A 44 17.68 -9.46 -1.53
C ASP A 44 17.99 -8.04 -1.05
N TYR A 45 18.92 -7.92 -0.10
CA TYR A 45 19.34 -6.61 0.43
C TYR A 45 20.12 -5.76 -0.59
N ILE A 46 20.62 -6.34 -1.69
CA ILE A 46 21.23 -5.56 -2.77
C ILE A 46 20.14 -4.84 -3.56
N MET A 47 19.03 -5.54 -3.84
CA MET A 47 17.85 -4.93 -4.45
C MET A 47 17.27 -3.85 -3.56
N GLU A 48 17.08 -4.13 -2.27
CA GLU A 48 16.58 -3.17 -1.29
C GLU A 48 17.47 -1.93 -1.22
N LEU A 49 18.79 -2.09 -1.08
CA LEU A 49 19.73 -0.96 -1.08
C LEU A 49 19.55 -0.05 -2.29
N ARG A 50 19.44 -0.64 -3.49
CA ARG A 50 19.26 0.12 -4.73
C ARG A 50 17.92 0.85 -4.73
N GLN A 51 16.83 0.16 -4.43
CA GLN A 51 15.48 0.73 -4.43
C GLN A 51 15.33 1.83 -3.38
N SER A 52 15.85 1.61 -2.18
CA SER A 52 15.87 2.58 -1.09
C SER A 52 16.59 3.85 -1.50
N ARG A 53 17.77 3.75 -2.12
CA ARG A 53 18.51 4.92 -2.60
C ARG A 53 17.77 5.69 -3.69
N GLU A 54 17.27 4.99 -4.71
CA GLU A 54 16.50 5.60 -5.81
C GLU A 54 15.27 6.36 -5.27
N LEU A 55 14.52 5.72 -4.38
CA LEU A 55 13.27 6.26 -3.84
C LEU A 55 13.52 7.46 -2.91
N THR A 56 14.48 7.33 -2.00
CA THR A 56 14.81 8.39 -1.03
C THR A 56 15.44 9.60 -1.70
N GLU A 57 16.30 9.40 -2.71
CA GLU A 57 16.84 10.49 -3.51
C GLU A 57 15.72 11.24 -4.23
N ALA A 58 14.80 10.52 -4.89
CA ALA A 58 13.68 11.15 -5.59
C ALA A 58 12.74 11.92 -4.64
N CYS A 59 12.51 11.38 -3.42
CA CYS A 59 11.60 11.96 -2.44
C CYS A 59 12.24 13.02 -1.53
N SER A 60 13.55 13.20 -1.56
CA SER A 60 14.29 14.18 -0.73
C SER A 60 13.86 15.65 -0.94
N ARG A 61 13.15 15.92 -2.04
CA ARG A 61 12.55 17.23 -2.37
C ARG A 61 11.30 17.56 -1.53
N ILE A 62 10.72 16.57 -0.86
CA ILE A 62 9.52 16.75 -0.02
C ILE A 62 9.97 17.34 1.33
N PRO A 63 9.36 18.43 1.81
CA PRO A 63 9.73 19.04 3.08
C PRO A 63 9.33 18.15 4.25
N ASP A 64 9.98 18.36 5.39
CA ASP A 64 9.66 17.73 6.69
C ASP A 64 9.66 16.18 6.68
N ILE A 65 10.31 15.56 5.67
CA ILE A 65 10.62 14.13 5.65
C ILE A 65 12.13 13.93 5.48
N ILE A 66 12.71 13.02 6.26
CA ILE A 66 14.12 12.68 6.23
C ILE A 66 14.32 11.17 6.06
N PHE A 67 15.42 10.81 5.43
CA PHE A 67 15.77 9.45 5.05
C PHE A 67 17.18 9.13 5.54
N PRO A 68 17.47 7.87 5.91
CA PRO A 68 18.83 7.48 6.25
C PRO A 68 19.73 7.50 5.01
N THR A 69 20.99 7.88 5.19
CA THR A 69 22.02 7.64 4.18
C THR A 69 22.35 6.15 4.15
N TYR A 70 22.31 5.53 2.98
CA TYR A 70 22.72 4.15 2.79
C TYR A 70 24.20 4.05 2.44
N TYR A 71 24.90 3.04 2.95
CA TYR A 71 26.34 2.81 2.79
C TYR A 71 26.61 1.53 1.97
N PRO A 72 26.69 1.60 0.63
CA PRO A 72 26.90 0.43 -0.23
C PRO A 72 28.17 -0.36 0.08
N GLU A 73 29.24 0.33 0.45
CA GLU A 73 30.55 -0.24 0.79
C GLU A 73 30.54 -1.04 2.11
N LEU A 74 29.54 -0.79 2.97
CA LEU A 74 29.30 -1.54 4.20
C LEU A 74 28.10 -2.50 4.07
N SER A 75 27.55 -2.62 2.86
CA SER A 75 26.41 -3.47 2.56
C SER A 75 26.82 -4.68 1.70
N SER A 76 26.04 -5.74 1.77
CA SER A 76 26.24 -6.99 1.04
C SER A 76 24.91 -7.71 0.86
N GLU A 77 24.92 -8.90 0.24
CA GLU A 77 23.73 -9.76 0.08
C GLU A 77 23.02 -10.10 1.39
N ARG A 78 23.66 -9.90 2.55
CA ARG A 78 23.13 -10.29 3.87
C ARG A 78 23.20 -9.18 4.91
N ILE A 79 23.72 -8.01 4.54
CA ILE A 79 23.88 -6.87 5.45
C ILE A 79 23.46 -5.61 4.70
N LEU A 80 22.50 -4.87 5.23
CA LEU A 80 22.16 -3.52 4.78
C LEU A 80 22.63 -2.54 5.85
N THR A 81 23.51 -1.60 5.46
CA THR A 81 24.06 -0.59 6.38
C THR A 81 23.56 0.80 5.98
N MET A 82 22.99 1.52 6.94
CA MET A 82 22.45 2.87 6.78
C MET A 82 22.60 3.69 8.07
N ASP A 83 22.30 4.98 8.01
CA ASP A 83 22.33 5.86 9.17
C ASP A 83 21.45 5.34 10.32
N TRP A 84 21.94 5.51 11.54
CA TRP A 84 21.09 5.41 12.72
C TRP A 84 20.18 6.64 12.79
N MET A 85 18.87 6.42 12.86
CA MET A 85 17.89 7.50 12.89
C MET A 85 17.28 7.65 14.29
N ASP A 86 17.49 8.82 14.89
CA ASP A 86 16.93 9.14 16.21
C ASP A 86 15.52 9.75 16.10
N GLY A 87 14.53 9.04 16.65
CA GLY A 87 13.15 9.50 16.69
C GLY A 87 12.26 8.57 17.50
N LYS A 88 11.02 9.00 17.74
CA LYS A 88 9.99 8.15 18.35
C LYS A 88 9.22 7.43 17.26
N HIS A 89 8.93 6.14 17.43
CA HIS A 89 8.03 5.44 16.52
C HIS A 89 6.71 6.19 16.37
N LEU A 90 6.19 6.27 15.15
CA LEU A 90 4.97 7.01 14.87
C LEU A 90 3.80 6.53 15.73
N SER A 91 3.68 5.22 15.95
CA SER A 91 2.68 4.61 16.84
C SER A 91 2.82 5.02 18.30
N GLU A 92 4.02 5.29 18.79
CA GLU A 92 4.26 5.78 20.16
C GLU A 92 4.04 7.29 20.27
N PHE A 93 4.37 8.02 19.20
CA PHE A 93 4.15 9.46 19.11
C PHE A 93 2.66 9.78 19.15
N THR A 94 1.82 9.06 18.39
CA THR A 94 0.38 9.32 18.28
C THR A 94 -0.42 8.94 19.53
N GLN A 95 0.17 8.15 20.45
CA GLN A 95 -0.44 7.83 21.75
C GLN A 95 -0.39 8.98 22.76
N LYS A 96 0.41 10.01 22.50
CA LYS A 96 0.55 11.19 23.37
C LYS A 96 -0.13 12.39 22.73
N PRO A 97 -0.59 13.38 23.50
CA PRO A 97 -1.07 14.63 22.93
C PRO A 97 0.04 15.31 22.11
N PHE A 98 -0.30 15.75 20.90
CA PHE A 98 0.54 16.54 20.02
C PHE A 98 -0.27 17.72 19.46
N GLU A 99 0.42 18.75 18.99
CA GLU A 99 -0.26 19.90 18.37
C GLU A 99 -0.88 19.51 17.02
N ALA A 100 -2.09 19.98 16.75
CA ALA A 100 -2.77 19.71 15.47
C ALA A 100 -1.97 20.23 14.25
N SER A 101 -1.23 21.33 14.41
CA SER A 101 -0.32 21.87 13.40
C SER A 101 0.78 20.86 13.03
N LEU A 102 1.35 20.18 14.03
CA LEU A 102 2.37 19.14 13.84
C LEU A 102 1.78 17.90 13.16
N GLY A 103 0.60 17.45 13.60
CA GLY A 103 -0.12 16.34 12.96
C GLY A 103 -0.40 16.60 11.47
N ASN A 104 -0.87 17.81 11.13
CA ASN A 104 -1.10 18.22 9.75
C ASN A 104 0.20 18.28 8.94
N ARG A 105 1.30 18.78 9.50
CA ARG A 105 2.60 18.87 8.80
C ARG A 105 3.20 17.48 8.52
N LEU A 106 3.21 16.61 9.52
CA LEU A 106 3.65 15.22 9.37
C LEU A 106 2.76 14.47 8.37
N GLY A 107 1.43 14.63 8.50
CA GLY A 107 0.47 14.00 7.59
C GLY A 107 0.57 14.53 6.17
N GLN A 108 0.82 15.82 5.95
CA GLN A 108 1.04 16.37 4.62
C GLN A 108 2.30 15.76 3.98
N SER A 109 3.39 15.65 4.74
CA SER A 109 4.65 15.08 4.26
C SER A 109 4.47 13.60 3.91
N LEU A 110 3.76 12.85 4.75
CA LEU A 110 3.41 11.46 4.50
C LEU A 110 2.51 11.30 3.26
N TRP A 111 1.47 12.13 3.15
CA TRP A 111 0.58 12.12 1.98
C TRP A 111 1.34 12.43 0.69
N ASP A 112 2.13 13.50 0.69
CA ASP A 112 2.94 13.91 -0.46
C ASP A 112 3.96 12.83 -0.83
N PHE A 113 4.60 12.21 0.17
CA PHE A 113 5.53 11.11 -0.02
C PHE A 113 4.89 9.97 -0.81
N TYR A 114 3.71 9.49 -0.39
CA TYR A 114 3.02 8.41 -1.08
C TYR A 114 2.44 8.82 -2.44
N MET A 115 1.89 10.03 -2.54
CA MET A 115 1.29 10.48 -3.79
C MET A 115 2.34 10.77 -4.87
N TYR A 116 3.48 11.33 -4.49
CA TYR A 116 4.58 11.54 -5.42
C TYR A 116 5.14 10.21 -5.96
N GLN A 117 5.31 9.21 -5.09
CA GLN A 117 5.68 7.86 -5.49
C GLN A 117 4.70 7.23 -6.49
N MET A 118 3.41 7.31 -6.17
CA MET A 118 2.33 6.73 -6.99
C MET A 118 2.20 7.44 -8.34
N HIS A 119 2.10 8.78 -8.31
CA HIS A 119 1.74 9.60 -9.46
C HIS A 119 2.94 10.11 -10.26
N GLY A 120 4.09 10.31 -9.63
CA GLY A 120 5.32 10.78 -10.27
C GLY A 120 6.23 9.63 -10.67
N LEU A 121 6.52 8.70 -9.76
CA LEU A 121 7.54 7.66 -9.97
C LEU A 121 7.00 6.36 -10.56
N ARG A 122 5.69 6.11 -10.46
CA ARG A 122 5.08 4.78 -10.75
C ARG A 122 5.76 3.66 -9.96
N LYS A 123 6.31 3.99 -8.79
CA LYS A 123 6.96 3.07 -7.86
C LYS A 123 6.59 3.49 -6.46
N VAL A 124 6.01 2.58 -5.69
CA VAL A 124 5.46 2.89 -4.37
C VAL A 124 6.03 1.96 -3.31
N HIS A 125 6.40 2.53 -2.18
CA HIS A 125 6.63 1.80 -0.95
C HIS A 125 5.32 1.18 -0.47
N ALA A 126 5.14 -0.12 -0.67
CA ALA A 126 3.87 -0.81 -0.46
C ALA A 126 3.64 -1.31 0.98
N ASP A 127 4.40 -0.80 1.97
CA ASP A 127 4.23 -1.12 3.39
C ASP A 127 4.17 0.13 4.29
N PRO A 128 3.04 0.86 4.30
CA PRO A 128 2.79 1.97 5.23
C PRO A 128 2.49 1.48 6.65
N HIS A 129 3.46 0.81 7.27
CA HIS A 129 3.37 0.33 8.64
C HIS A 129 3.93 1.38 9.62
N PRO A 130 3.30 1.63 10.79
CA PRO A 130 3.80 2.61 11.75
C PRO A 130 5.24 2.37 12.22
N GLY A 131 5.71 1.12 12.18
CA GLY A 131 7.08 0.73 12.52
C GLY A 131 8.13 1.30 11.56
N ASN A 132 7.75 1.61 10.31
CA ASN A 132 8.65 2.10 9.27
C ASN A 132 8.82 3.63 9.34
N PHE A 133 8.12 4.29 10.28
CA PHE A 133 8.14 5.73 10.45
C PHE A 133 8.50 6.14 11.88
N LEU A 134 9.39 7.12 11.99
CA LEU A 134 9.71 7.81 13.24
C LEU A 134 9.35 9.29 13.15
N VAL A 135 9.25 9.95 14.29
CA VAL A 135 9.13 11.40 14.42
C VAL A 135 10.35 11.92 15.16
N SER A 136 11.12 12.79 14.50
CA SER A 136 12.33 13.40 15.07
C SER A 136 11.96 14.38 16.19
N GLU A 137 12.93 14.76 17.03
CA GLU A 137 12.71 15.81 18.06
C GLU A 137 12.34 17.18 17.46
N LYS A 138 12.70 17.43 16.20
CA LYS A 138 12.34 18.65 15.45
C LYS A 138 10.93 18.58 14.83
N GLY A 139 10.27 17.43 14.95
CA GLY A 139 8.96 17.19 14.34
C GLY A 139 9.03 16.97 12.83
N GLU A 140 10.08 16.31 12.36
CA GLU A 140 10.22 15.81 10.99
C GLU A 140 9.82 14.32 10.96
N LEU A 141 9.24 13.88 9.85
CA LEU A 141 8.94 12.47 9.61
C LEU A 141 10.20 11.76 9.14
N ILE A 142 10.53 10.62 9.72
CA ILE A 142 11.64 9.78 9.30
C ILE A 142 11.07 8.51 8.69
N ALA A 143 11.45 8.17 7.46
CA ALA A 143 11.11 6.88 6.85
C ALA A 143 12.37 6.02 6.75
N ILE A 144 12.33 4.82 7.33
CA ILE A 144 13.54 3.99 7.57
C ILE A 144 13.57 2.65 6.84
N ASP A 145 12.43 2.18 6.33
CA ASP A 145 12.31 0.88 5.66
C ASP A 145 11.67 1.07 4.28
N PHE A 146 12.33 0.51 3.25
CA PHE A 146 11.81 0.44 1.89
C PHE A 146 12.00 -0.96 1.28
N GLY A 147 12.02 -2.01 2.09
CA GLY A 147 12.15 -3.41 1.66
C GLY A 147 11.03 -3.87 0.72
N CYS A 148 9.91 -3.12 0.65
CA CYS A 148 8.78 -3.44 -0.21
C CYS A 148 8.44 -2.29 -1.18
N VAL A 149 9.29 -2.04 -2.19
CA VAL A 149 8.91 -1.16 -3.31
C VAL A 149 8.27 -1.99 -4.42
N LYS A 150 7.09 -1.56 -4.89
CA LYS A 150 6.38 -2.18 -6.01
C LYS A 150 6.22 -1.17 -7.15
N GLU A 151 6.53 -1.62 -8.36
CA GLU A 151 6.24 -0.86 -9.58
C GLU A 151 4.74 -0.88 -9.85
N VAL A 152 4.22 0.21 -10.39
CA VAL A 152 2.81 0.40 -10.73
C VAL A 152 2.71 0.56 -12.24
N PRO A 153 2.46 -0.52 -12.99
CA PRO A 153 2.38 -0.47 -14.44
C PRO A 153 1.29 0.51 -14.90
N ASP A 154 1.53 1.18 -16.02
CA ASP A 154 0.59 2.13 -16.61
C ASP A 154 -0.77 1.49 -16.95
N GLU A 155 -0.75 0.22 -17.36
CA GLU A 155 -1.96 -0.61 -17.60
C GLU A 155 -2.85 -0.76 -16.36
N PHE A 156 -2.28 -0.66 -15.16
CA PHE A 156 -3.04 -0.63 -13.91
C PHE A 156 -3.32 0.80 -13.47
N TYR A 157 -2.31 1.67 -13.52
CA TYR A 157 -2.38 3.03 -13.00
C TYR A 157 -3.49 3.84 -13.66
N TYR A 158 -3.55 3.89 -14.99
CA TYR A 158 -4.51 4.76 -15.67
C TYR A 158 -5.97 4.33 -15.39
N PRO A 159 -6.37 3.06 -15.56
CA PRO A 159 -7.73 2.65 -15.26
C PRO A 159 -8.10 2.85 -13.79
N TYR A 160 -7.18 2.58 -12.86
CA TYR A 160 -7.42 2.73 -11.43
C TYR A 160 -7.70 4.19 -11.04
N PHE A 161 -6.86 5.13 -11.48
CA PHE A 161 -7.05 6.55 -11.14
C PHE A 161 -8.10 7.26 -12.00
N GLU A 162 -8.47 6.70 -13.16
CA GLU A 162 -9.69 7.13 -13.84
C GLU A 162 -10.93 6.78 -13.01
N LEU A 163 -10.96 5.60 -12.38
CA LEU A 163 -12.02 5.24 -11.44
C LEU A 163 -11.98 6.04 -10.13
N ALA A 164 -10.93 6.81 -9.88
CA ALA A 164 -10.90 7.78 -8.79
C ALA A 164 -11.63 9.08 -9.12
N LYS A 165 -12.08 9.31 -10.35
CA LYS A 165 -12.88 10.49 -10.70
C LYS A 165 -14.37 10.23 -10.50
N GLN A 166 -15.07 11.11 -9.78
CA GLN A 166 -16.50 10.97 -9.52
C GLN A 166 -17.32 10.77 -10.81
N GLU A 167 -17.02 11.54 -11.87
CA GLU A 167 -17.70 11.43 -13.18
C GLU A 167 -17.61 10.02 -13.80
N ASN A 168 -16.50 9.31 -13.57
CA ASN A 168 -16.27 7.97 -14.09
C ASN A 168 -16.91 6.91 -13.21
N ILE A 169 -17.00 7.15 -11.90
CA ILE A 169 -17.77 6.30 -10.99
C ILE A 169 -19.25 6.36 -11.38
N GLU A 170 -19.79 7.55 -11.62
CA GLU A 170 -21.20 7.77 -11.94
C GLU A 170 -21.60 7.29 -13.35
N ASN A 171 -20.67 7.23 -14.29
CA ASN A 171 -20.90 6.71 -15.64
C ASN A 171 -20.82 5.17 -15.67
N GLU A 172 -21.96 4.50 -15.82
CA GLU A 172 -22.03 3.04 -15.80
C GLU A 172 -21.23 2.35 -16.91
N GLU A 173 -21.19 2.92 -18.12
CA GLU A 173 -20.46 2.36 -19.26
C GLU A 173 -18.94 2.43 -19.01
N VAL A 174 -18.46 3.62 -18.65
CA VAL A 174 -17.04 3.85 -18.33
C VAL A 174 -16.62 3.01 -17.13
N PHE A 175 -17.43 2.98 -16.07
CA PHE A 175 -17.14 2.22 -14.87
C PHE A 175 -16.96 0.73 -15.17
N ASN A 176 -17.92 0.12 -15.89
CA ASN A 176 -17.83 -1.29 -16.27
C ASN A 176 -16.64 -1.58 -17.19
N GLN A 177 -16.35 -0.69 -18.14
CA GLN A 177 -15.17 -0.83 -19.01
C GLN A 177 -13.89 -0.90 -18.17
N LYS A 178 -13.71 0.03 -17.22
CA LYS A 178 -12.52 0.08 -16.37
C LYS A 178 -12.42 -1.12 -15.42
N LEU A 179 -13.55 -1.64 -14.93
CA LEU A 179 -13.55 -2.89 -14.15
C LEU A 179 -13.09 -4.10 -14.97
N VAL A 180 -13.37 -4.14 -16.28
CA VAL A 180 -12.83 -5.19 -17.17
C VAL A 180 -11.33 -4.99 -17.40
N GLU A 181 -10.88 -3.75 -17.65
CA GLU A 181 -9.45 -3.42 -17.82
C GLU A 181 -8.63 -3.78 -16.56
N LEU A 182 -9.21 -3.61 -15.38
CA LEU A 182 -8.61 -3.99 -14.10
C LEU A 182 -8.77 -5.47 -13.74
N GLU A 183 -9.32 -6.29 -14.64
CA GLU A 183 -9.57 -7.74 -14.47
C GLU A 183 -10.52 -8.07 -13.30
N ILE A 184 -11.31 -7.11 -12.83
CA ILE A 184 -12.30 -7.29 -11.77
C ILE A 184 -13.52 -8.05 -12.32
N LEU A 185 -13.99 -7.61 -13.48
CA LEU A 185 -15.02 -8.29 -14.25
C LEU A 185 -14.36 -9.17 -15.32
N THR A 186 -14.75 -10.43 -15.39
CA THR A 186 -14.20 -11.39 -16.35
C THR A 186 -15.24 -11.83 -17.39
N PRO A 187 -14.83 -12.29 -18.58
CA PRO A 187 -15.75 -12.83 -19.59
C PRO A 187 -16.58 -14.02 -19.09
N ASN A 188 -16.11 -14.73 -18.07
CA ASN A 188 -16.78 -15.91 -17.52
C ASN A 188 -17.84 -15.58 -16.46
N ASP A 189 -18.01 -14.29 -16.12
CA ASP A 189 -18.94 -13.87 -15.07
C ASP A 189 -20.38 -14.00 -15.53
N THR A 190 -21.20 -14.64 -14.68
CA THR A 190 -22.66 -14.61 -14.83
C THR A 190 -23.19 -13.19 -14.65
N GLU A 191 -24.39 -12.92 -15.17
CA GLU A 191 -25.04 -11.62 -15.01
C GLU A 191 -25.18 -11.20 -13.53
N LYS A 192 -25.50 -12.17 -12.65
CA LYS A 192 -25.59 -11.94 -11.20
C LYS A 192 -24.23 -11.55 -10.59
N GLU A 193 -23.16 -12.22 -10.99
CA GLU A 193 -21.80 -11.90 -10.53
C GLU A 193 -21.37 -10.52 -11.02
N ARG A 194 -21.66 -10.17 -12.28
CA ARG A 194 -21.36 -8.84 -12.82
C ARG A 194 -22.04 -7.74 -12.02
N ILE A 195 -23.34 -7.88 -11.75
CA ILE A 195 -24.10 -6.90 -10.95
C ILE A 195 -23.50 -6.80 -9.54
N TYR A 196 -23.23 -7.94 -8.89
CA TYR A 196 -22.68 -7.98 -7.55
C TYR A 196 -21.29 -7.32 -7.47
N PHE A 197 -20.34 -7.70 -8.33
CA PHE A 197 -18.98 -7.16 -8.31
C PHE A 197 -18.94 -5.70 -8.70
N THR A 198 -19.78 -5.27 -9.65
CA THR A 198 -19.87 -3.86 -10.01
C THR A 198 -20.35 -3.01 -8.83
N ALA A 199 -21.40 -3.45 -8.12
CA ALA A 199 -21.89 -2.75 -6.93
C ALA A 199 -20.85 -2.73 -5.80
N LEU A 200 -20.19 -3.88 -5.56
CA LEU A 200 -19.16 -4.04 -4.54
C LEU A 200 -17.99 -3.08 -4.76
N PHE A 201 -17.41 -3.11 -5.96
CA PHE A 201 -16.25 -2.27 -6.27
C PHE A 201 -16.61 -0.81 -6.39
N ARG A 202 -17.85 -0.46 -6.79
CA ARG A 202 -18.34 0.91 -6.76
C ARG A 202 -18.34 1.47 -5.35
N GLU A 203 -18.90 0.74 -4.40
CA GLU A 203 -18.91 1.14 -2.98
C GLU A 203 -17.49 1.32 -2.45
N MET A 204 -16.62 0.34 -2.67
CA MET A 204 -15.24 0.37 -2.21
C MET A 204 -14.46 1.54 -2.83
N LEU A 205 -14.50 1.70 -4.15
CA LEU A 205 -13.78 2.77 -4.84
C LEU A 205 -14.30 4.14 -4.39
N THR A 206 -15.62 4.33 -4.30
CA THR A 206 -16.20 5.60 -3.81
C THR A 206 -15.63 6.00 -2.44
N LEU A 207 -15.44 5.03 -1.54
CA LEU A 207 -14.89 5.30 -0.22
C LEU A 207 -13.37 5.50 -0.25
N PHE A 208 -12.63 4.61 -0.92
CA PHE A 208 -11.16 4.69 -0.97
C PHE A 208 -10.67 5.92 -1.75
N THR A 209 -11.44 6.40 -2.72
CA THR A 209 -11.09 7.55 -3.55
C THR A 209 -11.70 8.85 -3.04
N ALA A 210 -12.43 8.83 -1.92
CA ALA A 210 -12.99 10.02 -1.29
C ALA A 210 -11.94 11.13 -1.03
N PRO A 211 -10.69 10.80 -0.61
CA PRO A 211 -9.65 11.82 -0.47
C PRO A 211 -9.32 12.57 -1.76
N PHE A 212 -9.51 11.97 -2.93
CA PHE A 212 -9.18 12.58 -4.22
C PHE A 212 -10.27 13.53 -4.75
N GLN A 213 -11.44 13.59 -4.11
CA GLN A 213 -12.59 14.38 -4.60
C GLN A 213 -12.54 15.86 -4.23
N GLY A 214 -11.57 16.28 -3.40
CA GLY A 214 -11.46 17.65 -2.92
C GLY A 214 -10.03 18.20 -3.00
N GLU A 215 -9.90 19.50 -2.75
CA GLU A 215 -8.58 20.15 -2.63
C GLU A 215 -7.88 19.76 -1.32
N ALA A 216 -8.66 19.53 -0.26
CA ALA A 216 -8.18 19.11 1.05
C ALA A 216 -9.04 17.97 1.61
N PHE A 217 -8.46 17.16 2.48
CA PHE A 217 -9.14 16.05 3.13
C PHE A 217 -8.76 15.94 4.61
N ASP A 218 -9.75 15.59 5.45
CA ASP A 218 -9.60 15.42 6.89
C ASP A 218 -9.57 13.93 7.26
N PHE A 219 -8.36 13.37 7.36
CA PHE A 219 -8.16 11.98 7.78
C PHE A 219 -8.44 11.77 9.27
N GLY A 220 -8.50 12.85 10.06
CA GLY A 220 -8.93 12.79 11.46
C GLY A 220 -10.43 12.54 11.64
N SER A 221 -11.22 12.54 10.57
CA SER A 221 -12.67 12.29 10.61
C SER A 221 -13.00 10.86 11.06
N ASP A 222 -13.67 10.74 12.21
CA ASP A 222 -14.14 9.45 12.73
C ASP A 222 -15.26 8.85 11.86
N ASP A 223 -16.03 9.66 11.13
CA ASP A 223 -17.06 9.17 10.20
C ASP A 223 -16.42 8.45 9.00
N PHE A 224 -15.43 9.08 8.37
CA PHE A 224 -14.69 8.47 7.27
C PHE A 224 -13.99 7.19 7.73
N TRP A 225 -13.33 7.25 8.89
CA TRP A 225 -12.65 6.10 9.46
C TRP A 225 -13.60 4.95 9.80
N GLY A 226 -14.75 5.27 10.40
CA GLY A 226 -15.80 4.31 10.72
C GLY A 226 -16.29 3.57 9.48
N ARG A 227 -16.51 4.29 8.37
CA ARG A 227 -16.91 3.69 7.09
C ARG A 227 -15.83 2.76 6.51
N ILE A 228 -14.56 3.16 6.59
CA ILE A 228 -13.42 2.33 6.14
C ILE A 228 -13.33 1.03 6.96
N ALA A 229 -13.44 1.15 8.28
CA ALA A 229 -13.41 0.01 9.19
C ALA A 229 -14.61 -0.93 8.96
N GLU A 230 -15.81 -0.39 8.78
CA GLU A 230 -17.02 -1.16 8.50
C GLU A 230 -16.90 -1.93 7.18
N LEU A 231 -16.40 -1.28 6.12
CA LEU A 231 -16.17 -1.92 4.83
C LEU A 231 -15.19 -3.09 4.96
N GLY A 232 -14.07 -2.88 5.66
CA GLY A 232 -13.08 -3.92 5.93
C GLY A 232 -13.65 -5.11 6.72
N GLN A 233 -14.46 -4.83 7.75
CA GLN A 233 -15.12 -5.87 8.55
C GLN A 233 -16.13 -6.67 7.72
N ARG A 234 -16.94 -5.99 6.91
CA ARG A 234 -17.92 -6.62 6.03
C ARG A 234 -17.25 -7.56 5.04
N TYR A 235 -16.13 -7.14 4.45
CA TYR A 235 -15.38 -7.97 3.50
C TYR A 235 -14.69 -9.16 4.15
N ALA A 236 -14.21 -9.01 5.39
CA ALA A 236 -13.66 -10.13 6.14
C ALA A 236 -14.72 -11.20 6.48
N GLN A 237 -15.98 -10.81 6.61
CA GLN A 237 -17.09 -11.67 7.02
C GLN A 237 -17.91 -12.23 5.85
N ASP A 238 -17.87 -11.62 4.67
CA ASP A 238 -18.66 -12.04 3.50
C ASP A 238 -18.13 -13.36 2.90
N GLU A 239 -18.94 -14.43 3.00
CA GLU A 239 -18.61 -15.74 2.45
C GLU A 239 -18.54 -15.78 0.92
N HIS A 240 -19.29 -14.92 0.21
CA HIS A 240 -19.22 -14.83 -1.25
C HIS A 240 -17.88 -14.23 -1.68
N ILE A 241 -17.37 -13.24 -0.95
CA ILE A 241 -16.04 -12.65 -1.13
C ILE A 241 -14.96 -13.71 -0.82
N ARG A 242 -15.07 -14.46 0.28
CA ARG A 242 -14.11 -15.52 0.62
C ARG A 242 -14.11 -16.70 -0.35
N LYS A 243 -15.25 -16.97 -1.02
CA LYS A 243 -15.40 -17.99 -2.08
C LYS A 243 -15.03 -17.46 -3.46
N MET A 244 -14.65 -16.19 -3.61
CA MET A 244 -14.12 -15.69 -4.88
C MET A 244 -12.92 -16.55 -5.26
N ASN A 245 -12.93 -17.08 -6.49
CA ASN A 245 -11.72 -17.58 -7.11
C ASN A 245 -10.64 -16.51 -6.93
N GLY A 246 -9.55 -16.83 -6.22
CA GLY A 246 -8.53 -15.88 -5.75
C GLY A 246 -7.68 -15.21 -6.85
N ASN A 247 -8.19 -15.12 -8.08
CA ASN A 247 -7.54 -14.53 -9.25
C ASN A 247 -8.36 -13.39 -9.88
N ARG A 248 -9.29 -12.75 -9.15
CA ARG A 248 -10.04 -11.57 -9.65
C ARG A 248 -9.33 -10.28 -9.29
N GLY A 249 -9.27 -9.36 -10.26
CA GLY A 249 -8.53 -8.12 -10.16
C GLY A 249 -7.06 -8.31 -10.49
N SER A 250 -6.47 -7.29 -11.11
CA SER A 250 -5.03 -7.23 -11.35
C SER A 250 -4.26 -7.55 -10.07
N ARG A 251 -3.15 -8.30 -10.18
CA ARG A 251 -2.22 -8.54 -9.05
C ARG A 251 -1.79 -7.25 -8.35
N HIS A 252 -1.87 -6.12 -9.07
CA HIS A 252 -1.52 -4.80 -8.59
C HIS A 252 -2.54 -4.20 -7.62
N PHE A 253 -3.79 -4.62 -7.70
CA PHE A 253 -4.89 -4.10 -6.88
C PHE A 253 -4.72 -4.36 -5.39
N LEU A 254 -4.27 -5.56 -5.03
CA LEU A 254 -4.12 -6.01 -3.64
C LEU A 254 -3.12 -5.15 -2.87
N TYR A 255 -1.93 -4.93 -3.42
CA TYR A 255 -0.91 -4.17 -2.70
C TYR A 255 -1.21 -2.68 -2.72
N ILE A 256 -1.80 -2.13 -3.80
CA ILE A 256 -2.16 -0.69 -3.87
C ILE A 256 -3.22 -0.35 -2.83
N ASN A 257 -4.30 -1.13 -2.73
CA ASN A 257 -5.33 -0.87 -1.72
C ASN A 257 -4.82 -1.11 -0.29
N ARG A 258 -3.97 -2.12 -0.08
CA ARG A 258 -3.30 -2.32 1.21
C ARG A 258 -2.42 -1.12 1.57
N THR A 259 -1.72 -0.55 0.58
CA THR A 259 -0.90 0.66 0.74
C THR A 259 -1.78 1.84 1.13
N PHE A 260 -2.86 2.12 0.39
CA PHE A 260 -3.77 3.20 0.75
C PHE A 260 -4.43 3.00 2.11
N PHE A 261 -4.84 1.78 2.43
CA PHE A 261 -5.42 1.47 3.74
C PHE A 261 -4.43 1.75 4.88
N GLY A 262 -3.19 1.26 4.78
CA GLY A 262 -2.17 1.54 5.80
C GLY A 262 -1.85 3.04 5.87
N LEU A 263 -1.73 3.73 4.74
CA LEU A 263 -1.54 5.17 4.69
C LEU A 263 -2.69 5.92 5.40
N TYR A 264 -3.95 5.53 5.17
CA TYR A 264 -5.10 6.18 5.80
C TYR A 264 -5.12 5.94 7.30
N ASN A 265 -4.68 4.76 7.79
CA ASN A 265 -4.49 4.53 9.22
C ASN A 265 -3.48 5.52 9.80
N LEU A 266 -2.30 5.63 9.18
CA LEU A 266 -1.24 6.54 9.66
C LEU A 266 -1.71 8.00 9.70
N LEU A 267 -2.42 8.44 8.67
CA LEU A 267 -2.96 9.80 8.59
C LEU A 267 -4.09 10.02 9.60
N HIS A 268 -4.90 9.00 9.88
CA HIS A 268 -5.93 9.04 10.92
C HIS A 268 -5.32 9.13 12.31
N ASP A 269 -4.26 8.36 12.60
CA ASP A 269 -3.54 8.41 13.88
C ASP A 269 -2.89 9.78 14.11
N LEU A 270 -2.39 10.40 13.04
CA LEU A 270 -1.89 11.78 13.04
C LEU A 270 -2.98 12.85 13.12
N LYS A 271 -4.27 12.46 13.02
CA LYS A 271 -5.43 13.37 12.92
C LYS A 271 -5.22 14.44 11.84
N ALA A 272 -4.62 14.03 10.73
CA ALA A 272 -4.09 14.93 9.72
C ALA A 272 -5.17 15.50 8.79
N LYS A 273 -5.06 16.79 8.52
CA LYS A 273 -5.73 17.48 7.41
C LYS A 273 -4.71 17.82 6.36
N VAL A 274 -4.90 17.33 5.14
CA VAL A 274 -3.91 17.46 4.05
C VAL A 274 -4.50 18.16 2.84
N GLN A 275 -3.64 18.83 2.09
CA GLN A 275 -3.88 19.32 0.74
C GLN A 275 -3.59 18.18 -0.24
N VAL A 276 -4.65 17.70 -0.91
CA VAL A 276 -4.67 16.45 -1.66
C VAL A 276 -3.75 16.51 -2.87
N ASN A 277 -3.74 17.64 -3.58
CA ASN A 277 -2.97 17.80 -4.82
C ASN A 277 -1.60 18.48 -4.63
N ASN A 278 -1.16 18.72 -3.39
CA ASN A 278 0.10 19.41 -3.11
C ASN A 278 1.33 18.67 -3.65
N PHE A 279 1.27 17.33 -3.73
CA PHE A 279 2.34 16.51 -4.29
C PHE A 279 2.71 16.82 -5.75
N ARG A 280 1.78 17.38 -6.54
CA ARG A 280 1.98 17.62 -7.97
C ARG A 280 3.17 18.53 -8.26
N LYS A 281 3.45 19.48 -7.35
CA LYS A 281 4.58 20.41 -7.48
C LYS A 281 5.95 19.71 -7.46
N TYR A 282 6.00 18.45 -7.02
CA TYR A 282 7.22 17.64 -7.00
C TYR A 282 7.40 16.79 -8.26
N ILE A 283 6.34 16.60 -9.07
CA ILE A 283 6.36 15.81 -10.32
C ILE A 283 7.02 16.59 -11.46
N ASP A 284 6.70 17.87 -11.58
CA ASP A 284 7.09 18.71 -12.73
C ASP A 284 8.46 19.41 -12.56
N GLN A 285 9.37 18.87 -11.72
CA GLN A 285 10.68 19.45 -11.38
C GLN A 285 11.86 18.57 -11.80
#